data_AF-A0A975S986-F1
#
_entry.id   AF-A0A975S986-F1
#
_cell.length_a   1.000
_cell.length_b   1.000
_cell.length_c   1.000
_cell.angle_alpha   90.00
_cell.angle_beta   90.00
_cell.angle_gamma   90.00
#
_symmetry.space_group_name_H-M   'P 1'
#
loop_
_entity.id
_entity.type
_entity.pdbx_description
1 polymer ?
#
loop_
_entity_poly.entity_id
_entity_poly.type
_entity_poly.pdbx_seq_one_letter_code
_entity_poly.pdbx_strand_id
1 'polypeptide(L)'
;MLALKRRARKINRMLGELYPYAVAELDFTNAFELLVATVLSAQTTDIRVNAVTPALFARYPDAKALAEADETELQELIRPTGFFRAKAASIKALSTRLVDEYDGEVPDKLEELVTLPGVGRKTANVVLGNAFGIPGITVDTHFGRLSRRFGWTTAKDPVKVEEDVAELFEPKDWTPLSNRVVFHGRRVCHAKNPACGACAVAALCPSYGEGETDPEKAKKLLKYELAPGREELHARMMAAETRAQLRAAGYGLEA
;
A
#
# COMPACT_ATOMS: atom_id res chain seq x y z
N MET A 1 6.97 27.86 5.44
CA MET A 1 6.90 26.56 6.15
C MET A 1 5.57 26.33 6.89
N LEU A 2 5.10 27.24 7.75
CA LEU A 2 3.86 27.04 8.54
C LEU A 2 2.58 26.85 7.70
N ALA A 3 2.41 27.65 6.64
CA ALA A 3 1.25 27.52 5.73
C ALA A 3 1.21 26.15 5.04
N LEU A 4 2.38 25.63 4.62
CA LEU A 4 2.51 24.29 4.02
C LEU A 4 2.11 23.20 5.03
N LYS A 5 2.66 23.23 6.25
CA LYS A 5 2.30 22.26 7.31
C LYS A 5 0.79 22.27 7.59
N ARG A 6 0.19 23.46 7.72
CA ARG A 6 -1.27 23.61 7.92
C ARG A 6 -2.08 23.00 6.79
N ARG A 7 -1.70 23.28 5.53
CA ARG A 7 -2.38 22.73 4.35
C ARG A 7 -2.22 21.21 4.26
N ALA A 8 -1.01 20.69 4.44
CA ALA A 8 -0.72 19.25 4.41
C ALA A 8 -1.52 18.48 5.46
N ARG A 9 -1.55 18.99 6.71
CA ARG A 9 -2.34 18.39 7.80
C ARG A 9 -3.85 18.48 7.56
N LYS A 10 -4.34 19.56 6.94
CA LYS A 10 -5.75 19.67 6.53
C LYS A 10 -6.11 18.67 5.44
N ILE A 11 -5.24 18.49 4.44
CA ILE A 11 -5.41 17.45 3.41
C ILE A 11 -5.47 16.06 4.07
N ASN A 12 -4.52 15.72 4.95
CA ASN A 12 -4.52 14.41 5.63
C ASN A 12 -5.81 14.16 6.43
N ARG A 13 -6.33 15.17 7.15
CA ARG A 13 -7.61 15.04 7.85
C ARG A 13 -8.77 14.76 6.91
N MET A 14 -8.90 15.50 5.81
CA MET A 14 -9.95 15.29 4.82
C MET A 14 -9.84 13.92 4.14
N LEU A 15 -8.62 13.45 3.87
CA LEU A 15 -8.40 12.09 3.37
C LEU A 15 -8.72 11.03 4.44
N GLY A 16 -8.53 11.32 5.72
CA GLY A 16 -8.93 10.44 6.82
C GLY A 16 -10.44 10.34 7.01
N GLU A 17 -11.18 11.43 6.73
CA GLU A 17 -12.65 11.42 6.68
C GLU A 17 -13.17 10.66 5.45
N LEU A 18 -12.48 10.78 4.31
CA LEU A 18 -12.86 10.09 3.06
C LEU A 18 -12.53 8.59 3.08
N TYR A 19 -11.43 8.22 3.75
CA TYR A 19 -10.94 6.84 3.83
C TYR A 19 -10.62 6.45 5.28
N PRO A 20 -11.62 6.41 6.18
CA PRO A 20 -11.39 6.01 7.57
C PRO A 20 -10.93 4.55 7.69
N TYR A 21 -11.21 3.75 6.66
CA TYR A 21 -10.84 2.34 6.51
C TYR A 21 -9.53 2.10 5.73
N ALA A 22 -8.74 3.14 5.44
CA ALA A 22 -7.51 2.98 4.66
C ALA A 22 -6.45 2.15 5.42
N VAL A 23 -6.16 0.96 4.89
CA VAL A 23 -5.15 0.02 5.38
C VAL A 23 -4.31 -0.51 4.21
N ALA A 24 -3.24 -1.26 4.47
CA ALA A 24 -2.58 -2.02 3.41
C ALA A 24 -3.60 -2.94 2.69
N GLU A 25 -3.62 -2.91 1.35
CA GLU A 25 -4.62 -3.68 0.56
C GLU A 25 -4.20 -5.13 0.27
N LEU A 26 -3.01 -5.54 0.75
CA LEU A 26 -2.55 -6.92 0.82
C LEU A 26 -3.20 -7.61 2.02
N ASP A 27 -3.66 -8.85 1.85
CA ASP A 27 -4.25 -9.62 2.94
C ASP A 27 -3.16 -10.41 3.69
N PHE A 28 -3.18 -10.30 5.02
CA PHE A 28 -2.22 -10.96 5.91
C PHE A 28 -2.83 -11.11 7.32
N THR A 29 -2.30 -12.05 8.09
CA THR A 29 -2.68 -12.29 9.50
C THR A 29 -1.52 -12.05 10.48
N ASN A 30 -0.28 -11.98 9.97
CA ASN A 30 0.94 -11.78 10.75
C ASN A 30 2.03 -11.05 9.94
N ALA A 31 3.15 -10.71 10.59
CA ALA A 31 4.25 -9.98 9.98
C ALA A 31 4.95 -10.74 8.85
N PHE A 32 5.10 -12.07 8.98
CA PHE A 32 5.71 -12.92 7.96
C PHE A 32 4.90 -12.93 6.67
N GLU A 33 3.58 -13.13 6.78
CA GLU A 33 2.67 -13.08 5.63
C GLU A 33 2.73 -11.72 4.93
N LEU A 34 2.71 -10.62 5.68
CA LEU A 34 2.80 -9.28 5.10
C LEU A 34 4.15 -9.05 4.39
N LEU A 35 5.24 -9.52 4.98
CA LEU A 35 6.57 -9.40 4.40
C LEU A 35 6.65 -10.14 3.05
N VAL A 36 6.25 -11.41 3.03
CA VAL A 36 6.24 -12.24 1.81
C VAL A 36 5.30 -11.64 0.77
N ALA A 37 4.07 -11.27 1.14
CA ALA A 37 3.10 -10.65 0.24
C ALA A 37 3.64 -9.33 -0.35
N THR A 38 4.34 -8.52 0.45
CA THR A 38 4.91 -7.26 -0.03
C THR A 38 6.06 -7.48 -1.01
N VAL A 39 6.92 -8.48 -0.80
CA VAL A 39 7.95 -8.87 -1.78
C VAL A 39 7.30 -9.38 -3.07
N LEU A 40 6.24 -10.19 -2.96
CA LEU A 40 5.48 -10.67 -4.12
C LEU A 40 4.78 -9.54 -4.88
N SER A 41 4.39 -8.45 -4.20
CA SER A 41 3.71 -7.29 -4.80
C SER A 41 4.57 -6.50 -5.79
N ALA A 42 5.90 -6.71 -5.78
CA ALA A 42 6.80 -6.05 -6.71
C ALA A 42 6.37 -6.29 -8.17
N GLN A 43 6.04 -5.20 -8.87
CA GLN A 43 5.61 -5.21 -10.28
C GLN A 43 4.40 -6.12 -10.56
N THR A 44 3.47 -6.22 -9.61
CA THR A 44 2.17 -6.89 -9.80
C THR A 44 1.09 -6.14 -9.03
N THR A 45 -0.15 -6.61 -9.10
CA THR A 45 -1.26 -6.00 -8.37
C THR A 45 -1.49 -6.71 -7.04
N ASP A 46 -1.91 -5.98 -6.00
CA ASP A 46 -2.26 -6.56 -4.70
C ASP A 46 -3.34 -7.65 -4.85
N ILE A 47 -4.26 -7.44 -5.79
CA ILE A 47 -5.23 -8.40 -6.31
C ILE A 47 -4.60 -9.76 -6.63
N ARG A 48 -3.55 -9.74 -7.46
CA ARG A 48 -2.92 -10.96 -7.94
C ARG A 48 -2.17 -11.66 -6.81
N VAL A 49 -1.57 -10.88 -5.90
CA VAL A 49 -0.92 -11.41 -4.70
C VAL A 49 -1.97 -12.07 -3.80
N ASN A 50 -3.06 -11.38 -3.49
CA ASN A 50 -4.13 -11.85 -2.62
C ASN A 50 -4.86 -13.09 -3.16
N ALA A 51 -4.86 -13.31 -4.47
CA ALA A 51 -5.38 -14.53 -5.08
C ALA A 51 -4.45 -15.75 -4.90
N VAL A 52 -3.14 -15.51 -4.70
CA VAL A 52 -2.09 -16.54 -4.60
C VAL A 52 -1.74 -16.85 -3.15
N THR A 53 -1.68 -15.83 -2.28
CA THR A 53 -1.22 -15.96 -0.90
C THR A 53 -2.01 -16.95 -0.04
N PRO A 54 -3.33 -17.18 -0.19
CA PRO A 54 -4.03 -18.18 0.61
C PRO A 54 -3.49 -19.60 0.39
N ALA A 55 -3.26 -20.00 -0.87
CA ALA A 55 -2.68 -21.30 -1.18
C ALA A 55 -1.20 -21.38 -0.78
N LEU A 56 -0.46 -20.29 -0.97
CA LEU A 56 0.95 -20.20 -0.57
C LEU A 56 1.12 -20.40 0.94
N PHE A 57 0.36 -19.67 1.77
CA PHE A 57 0.49 -19.72 3.23
C PHE A 57 -0.17 -20.97 3.83
N ALA A 58 -1.16 -21.58 3.16
CA ALA A 58 -1.62 -22.91 3.53
C ALA A 58 -0.52 -23.97 3.34
N ARG A 59 0.30 -23.84 2.28
CA ARG A 59 1.39 -24.77 1.98
C ARG A 59 2.66 -24.50 2.78
N TYR A 60 2.96 -23.23 3.02
CA TYR A 60 4.15 -22.71 3.69
C TYR A 60 3.74 -21.65 4.74
N PRO A 61 3.28 -22.09 5.93
CA PRO A 61 2.67 -21.20 6.91
C PRO A 61 3.66 -20.28 7.64
N ASP A 62 4.95 -20.62 7.66
CA ASP A 62 5.97 -19.88 8.39
C ASP A 62 7.30 -19.79 7.61
N ALA A 63 8.26 -19.05 8.17
CA ALA A 63 9.58 -18.86 7.58
C ALA A 63 10.32 -20.20 7.38
N LYS A 64 10.20 -21.14 8.31
CA LYS A 64 10.88 -22.44 8.21
C LYS A 64 10.34 -23.26 7.04
N ALA A 65 9.02 -23.40 6.95
CA ALA A 65 8.36 -24.13 5.88
C ALA A 65 8.70 -23.53 4.50
N LEU A 66 8.74 -22.19 4.39
CA LEU A 66 9.07 -21.53 3.12
C LEU A 66 10.58 -21.59 2.79
N ALA A 67 11.47 -21.61 3.79
CA ALA A 67 12.91 -21.82 3.58
C ALA A 67 13.20 -23.22 3.03
N GLU A 68 12.46 -24.23 3.49
CA GLU A 68 12.57 -25.63 3.06
C GLU A 68 11.74 -25.95 1.81
N ALA A 69 11.03 -24.97 1.24
CA ALA A 69 10.11 -25.19 0.13
C ALA A 69 10.78 -25.83 -1.10
N ASP A 70 10.08 -26.75 -1.78
CA ASP A 70 10.51 -27.21 -3.10
C ASP A 70 10.45 -26.03 -4.08
N GLU A 71 11.54 -25.82 -4.82
CA GLU A 71 11.65 -24.65 -5.67
C GLU A 71 10.66 -24.68 -6.84
N THR A 72 10.41 -25.86 -7.41
CA THR A 72 9.50 -26.01 -8.56
C THR A 72 8.06 -25.79 -8.12
N GLU A 73 7.65 -26.40 -7.01
CA GLU A 73 6.33 -26.22 -6.41
C GLU A 73 6.08 -24.75 -6.05
N LEU A 74 7.06 -24.11 -5.38
CA LEU A 74 6.96 -22.70 -5.02
C LEU A 74 6.80 -21.81 -6.25
N GLN A 75 7.64 -22.02 -7.28
CA GLN A 75 7.59 -21.26 -8.53
C GLN A 75 6.23 -21.39 -9.22
N GLU A 76 5.64 -22.59 -9.28
CA GLU A 76 4.32 -22.79 -9.88
C GLU A 76 3.20 -22.12 -9.08
N LEU A 77 3.23 -22.22 -7.74
CA LEU A 77 2.25 -21.56 -6.87
C LEU A 77 2.23 -20.04 -7.09
N ILE A 78 3.40 -19.40 -7.19
CA ILE A 78 3.50 -17.95 -7.34
C ILE A 78 3.64 -17.48 -8.80
N ARG A 79 3.59 -18.39 -9.77
CA ARG A 79 3.67 -18.09 -11.22
C ARG A 79 2.73 -16.96 -11.67
N PRO A 80 1.47 -16.86 -11.18
CA PRO A 80 0.56 -15.79 -11.56
C PRO A 80 1.04 -14.38 -11.18
N THR A 81 1.98 -14.25 -10.24
CA THR A 81 2.48 -12.93 -9.77
C THR A 81 3.48 -12.28 -10.72
N GLY A 82 3.96 -12.99 -11.76
CA GLY A 82 4.98 -12.49 -12.70
C GLY A 82 6.37 -12.39 -12.05
N PHE A 83 7.44 -12.47 -12.86
CA PHE A 83 8.84 -12.56 -12.36
C PHE A 83 9.04 -13.65 -11.29
N PHE A 84 8.23 -14.71 -11.36
CA PHE A 84 8.06 -15.68 -10.30
C PHE A 84 9.35 -16.42 -9.91
N ARG A 85 10.29 -16.64 -10.86
CA ARG A 85 11.60 -17.24 -10.54
C ARG A 85 12.41 -16.38 -9.58
N ALA A 86 12.54 -15.09 -9.89
CA ALA A 86 13.27 -14.14 -9.04
C ALA A 86 12.55 -13.94 -7.71
N LYS A 87 11.22 -13.89 -7.72
CA LYS A 87 10.40 -13.79 -6.50
C LYS A 87 10.53 -15.04 -5.63
N ALA A 88 10.46 -16.24 -6.18
CA ALA A 88 10.62 -17.50 -5.46
C ALA A 88 12.00 -17.58 -4.80
N ALA A 89 13.05 -17.26 -5.56
CA ALA A 89 14.41 -17.18 -5.02
C ALA A 89 14.51 -16.15 -3.88
N SER A 90 13.89 -14.97 -4.03
CA SER A 90 13.90 -13.94 -3.00
C SER A 90 13.17 -14.37 -1.73
N ILE A 91 11.96 -14.93 -1.84
CA ILE A 91 11.17 -15.34 -0.67
C ILE A 91 11.72 -16.58 0.02
N LYS A 92 12.34 -17.50 -0.72
CA LYS A 92 13.05 -18.63 -0.10
C LYS A 92 14.31 -18.16 0.63
N ALA A 93 15.10 -17.27 0.01
CA ALA A 93 16.31 -16.73 0.63
C ALA A 93 16.01 -15.82 1.83
N LEU A 94 14.96 -15.00 1.78
CA LEU A 94 14.55 -14.19 2.93
C LEU A 94 14.07 -15.08 4.08
N SER A 95 13.27 -16.11 3.79
CA SER A 95 12.83 -17.08 4.80
C SER A 95 13.99 -17.84 5.43
N THR A 96 14.99 -18.23 4.63
CA THR A 96 16.22 -18.87 5.15
C THR A 96 16.95 -17.93 6.10
N ARG A 97 17.12 -16.65 5.73
CA ARG A 97 17.76 -15.67 6.61
C ARG A 97 16.99 -15.43 7.91
N LEU A 98 15.66 -15.39 7.86
CA LEU A 98 14.84 -15.28 9.07
C LEU A 98 15.12 -16.45 10.02
N VAL A 99 15.18 -17.68 9.51
CA VAL A 99 15.49 -18.88 10.32
C VAL A 99 16.90 -18.83 10.89
N ASP A 100 17.90 -18.50 10.07
CA ASP A 100 19.31 -18.57 10.45
C ASP A 100 19.75 -17.44 11.41
N GLU A 101 19.19 -16.24 11.25
CA GLU A 101 19.66 -15.03 11.94
C GLU A 101 18.63 -14.41 12.92
N TYR A 102 17.35 -14.77 12.79
CA TYR A 102 16.25 -14.13 13.53
C TYR A 102 15.25 -15.15 14.14
N ASP A 103 15.68 -16.40 14.36
CA ASP A 103 14.86 -17.47 14.96
C ASP A 103 13.50 -17.72 14.26
N GLY A 104 13.43 -17.42 12.96
CA GLY A 104 12.22 -17.54 12.13
C GLY A 104 11.25 -16.36 12.23
N GLU A 105 11.56 -15.35 13.04
CA GLU A 105 10.71 -14.18 13.27
C GLU A 105 11.12 -12.99 12.41
N VAL A 106 10.13 -12.18 12.02
CA VAL A 106 10.40 -10.94 11.25
C VAL A 106 10.94 -9.87 12.20
N PRO A 107 12.12 -9.27 11.93
CA PRO A 107 12.65 -8.22 12.78
C PRO A 107 11.81 -6.94 12.72
N ASP A 108 11.77 -6.20 13.83
CA ASP A 108 11.00 -4.96 14.00
C ASP A 108 11.85 -3.69 13.83
N LYS A 109 13.06 -3.82 13.25
CA LYS A 109 13.96 -2.69 12.94
C LYS A 109 14.17 -2.52 11.45
N LEU A 110 14.20 -1.26 11.03
CA LEU A 110 14.39 -0.89 9.62
C LEU A 110 15.73 -1.38 9.08
N GLU A 111 16.80 -1.20 9.85
CA GLU A 111 18.17 -1.55 9.48
C GLU A 111 18.35 -3.06 9.31
N GLU A 112 17.57 -3.87 10.03
CA GLU A 112 17.59 -5.34 9.93
C GLU A 112 16.74 -5.78 8.72
N LEU A 113 15.51 -5.26 8.59
CA LEU A 113 14.61 -5.58 7.48
C LEU A 113 15.22 -5.29 6.11
N VAL A 114 15.89 -4.16 5.92
CA VAL A 114 16.48 -3.79 4.61
C VAL A 114 17.68 -4.65 4.22
N THR A 115 18.20 -5.49 5.12
CA THR A 115 19.21 -6.48 4.73
C THR A 115 18.59 -7.67 4.01
N LEU A 116 17.32 -7.98 4.29
CA LEU A 116 16.65 -9.18 3.78
C LEU A 116 16.51 -9.15 2.24
N PRO A 117 16.73 -10.29 1.55
CA PRO A 117 16.57 -10.39 0.09
C PRO A 117 15.19 -9.91 -0.38
N GLY A 118 15.18 -9.00 -1.36
CA GLY A 118 13.95 -8.43 -1.93
C GLY A 118 13.29 -7.34 -1.07
N VAL A 119 13.88 -6.97 0.07
CA VAL A 119 13.33 -5.96 0.99
C VAL A 119 14.10 -4.65 0.86
N GLY A 120 13.48 -3.67 0.19
CA GLY A 120 13.94 -2.29 0.22
C GLY A 120 13.29 -1.48 1.34
N ARG A 121 13.74 -0.24 1.53
CA ARG A 121 13.21 0.72 2.54
C ARG A 121 11.68 0.86 2.50
N LYS A 122 11.06 0.93 1.31
CA LYS A 122 9.59 0.97 1.18
C LYS A 122 8.94 -0.29 1.76
N THR A 123 9.46 -1.48 1.43
CA THR A 123 8.92 -2.75 1.92
C THR A 123 9.03 -2.84 3.43
N ALA A 124 10.20 -2.47 3.98
CA ALA A 124 10.41 -2.44 5.42
C ALA A 124 9.41 -1.49 6.12
N ASN A 125 9.23 -0.26 5.63
CA ASN A 125 8.25 0.68 6.20
C ASN A 125 6.80 0.19 6.09
N VAL A 126 6.43 -0.59 5.05
CA VAL A 126 5.11 -1.23 4.97
C VAL A 126 4.93 -2.23 6.12
N VAL A 127 5.92 -3.09 6.35
CA VAL A 127 5.87 -4.13 7.38
C VAL A 127 5.87 -3.51 8.78
N LEU A 128 6.81 -2.61 9.07
CA LEU A 128 6.88 -1.88 10.35
C LEU A 128 5.57 -1.17 10.67
N GLY A 129 5.03 -0.43 9.70
CA GLY A 129 3.81 0.34 9.89
C GLY A 129 2.56 -0.50 10.11
N ASN A 130 2.37 -1.57 9.33
CA ASN A 130 1.09 -2.29 9.30
C ASN A 130 1.07 -3.57 10.14
N ALA A 131 2.23 -4.20 10.41
CA ALA A 131 2.31 -5.39 11.26
C ALA A 131 2.79 -5.08 12.68
N PHE A 132 3.72 -4.14 12.86
CA PHE A 132 4.30 -3.82 14.17
C PHE A 132 3.76 -2.52 14.79
N GLY A 133 3.01 -1.71 14.03
CA GLY A 133 2.54 -0.40 14.48
C GLY A 133 3.66 0.64 14.63
N ILE A 134 4.85 0.37 14.11
CA ILE A 134 6.02 1.26 14.14
C ILE A 134 5.88 2.24 12.96
N PRO A 135 5.77 3.56 13.20
CA PRO A 135 5.45 4.49 12.13
C PRO A 135 6.48 4.53 10.99
N GLY A 136 5.99 4.48 9.75
CA GLY A 136 6.82 4.58 8.56
C GLY A 136 6.09 5.24 7.39
N ILE A 137 6.80 6.09 6.65
CA ILE A 137 6.29 6.65 5.39
C ILE A 137 6.69 5.70 4.27
N THR A 138 5.70 5.23 3.50
CA THR A 138 5.91 4.33 2.37
C THR A 138 5.82 5.10 1.06
N VAL A 139 6.97 5.50 0.52
CA VAL A 139 7.04 6.25 -0.73
C VAL A 139 6.98 5.30 -1.93
N ASP A 140 5.78 5.07 -2.45
CA ASP A 140 5.56 4.43 -3.74
C ASP A 140 5.29 5.45 -4.87
N THR A 141 4.90 4.95 -6.04
CA THR A 141 4.60 5.80 -7.20
C THR A 141 3.37 6.69 -7.00
N HIS A 142 2.41 6.27 -6.17
CA HIS A 142 1.23 7.06 -5.81
C HIS A 142 1.62 8.15 -4.80
N PHE A 143 2.26 7.77 -3.70
CA PHE A 143 2.67 8.66 -2.64
C PHE A 143 3.60 9.76 -3.15
N GLY A 144 4.64 9.40 -3.92
CA GLY A 144 5.52 10.38 -4.52
C GLY A 144 4.77 11.35 -5.43
N ARG A 145 3.91 10.82 -6.34
CA ARG A 145 3.17 11.66 -7.30
C ARG A 145 2.27 12.66 -6.57
N LEU A 146 1.52 12.18 -5.57
CA LEU A 146 0.59 13.02 -4.83
C LEU A 146 1.32 14.00 -3.92
N SER A 147 2.43 13.62 -3.30
CA SER A 147 3.27 14.55 -2.52
C SER A 147 3.72 15.74 -3.36
N ARG A 148 4.07 15.52 -4.63
CA ARG A 148 4.36 16.60 -5.58
C ARG A 148 3.13 17.40 -5.97
N ARG A 149 2.01 16.76 -6.30
CA ARG A 149 0.74 17.45 -6.65
C ARG A 149 0.17 18.29 -5.52
N PHE A 150 0.32 17.85 -4.28
CA PHE A 150 -0.07 18.59 -3.09
C PHE A 150 0.93 19.71 -2.72
N GLY A 151 2.05 19.78 -3.43
CA GLY A 151 3.14 20.72 -3.19
C GLY A 151 3.81 20.51 -1.83
N TRP A 152 3.92 19.26 -1.37
CA TRP A 152 4.64 18.88 -0.15
C TRP A 152 6.15 18.82 -0.38
N THR A 153 6.56 18.42 -1.58
CA THR A 153 7.96 18.37 -2.02
C THR A 153 8.03 18.52 -3.54
N THR A 154 9.19 18.94 -4.06
CA THR A 154 9.54 18.88 -5.48
C THR A 154 10.42 17.68 -5.83
N ALA A 155 10.86 16.92 -4.82
CA ALA A 155 11.76 15.79 -4.98
C ALA A 155 11.08 14.63 -5.75
N LYS A 156 11.91 13.91 -6.50
CA LYS A 156 11.53 12.65 -7.18
C LYS A 156 12.15 11.43 -6.52
N ASP A 157 13.29 11.61 -5.87
CA ASP A 157 13.96 10.55 -5.11
C ASP A 157 13.09 10.13 -3.91
N PRO A 158 12.79 8.83 -3.73
CA PRO A 158 11.91 8.37 -2.67
C PRO A 158 12.40 8.69 -1.25
N VAL A 159 13.71 8.63 -1.00
CA VAL A 159 14.29 8.91 0.32
C VAL A 159 14.10 10.39 0.63
N LYS A 160 14.37 11.27 -0.35
CA LYS A 160 14.16 12.70 -0.14
C LYS A 160 12.68 13.08 0.04
N VAL A 161 11.78 12.40 -0.67
CA VAL A 161 10.33 12.57 -0.47
C VAL A 161 9.91 12.15 0.94
N GLU A 162 10.44 11.02 1.44
CA GLU A 162 10.19 10.54 2.80
C GLU A 162 10.60 11.59 3.84
N GLU A 163 11.83 12.11 3.75
CA GLU A 163 12.36 13.16 4.63
C GLU A 163 11.50 14.44 4.60
N ASP A 164 11.25 14.99 3.40
CA ASP A 164 10.51 16.25 3.25
C ASP A 164 9.08 16.14 3.80
N VAL A 165 8.43 14.99 3.59
CA VAL A 165 7.06 14.77 4.07
C VAL A 165 7.05 14.48 5.57
N ALA A 166 8.06 13.78 6.10
CA ALA A 166 8.19 13.53 7.55
C ALA A 166 8.23 14.83 8.35
N GLU A 167 8.85 15.90 7.83
CA GLU A 167 8.86 17.22 8.50
C GLU A 167 7.47 17.87 8.63
N LEU A 168 6.48 17.45 7.82
CA LEU A 168 5.14 18.04 7.78
C LEU A 168 4.17 17.40 8.79
N PHE A 169 4.41 16.15 9.19
CA PHE A 169 3.48 15.31 9.96
C PHE A 169 4.15 14.74 11.21
N GLU A 170 3.34 14.44 12.24
CA GLU A 170 3.86 13.74 13.43
C GLU A 170 4.06 12.25 13.11
N PRO A 171 5.05 11.55 13.74
CA PRO A 171 5.31 10.15 13.45
C PRO A 171 4.07 9.26 13.49
N LYS A 172 3.21 9.40 14.51
CA LYS A 172 1.95 8.64 14.62
C LYS A 172 1.03 8.71 13.40
N ASP A 173 1.16 9.77 12.57
CA ASP A 173 0.34 9.97 11.38
C ASP A 173 0.97 9.35 10.12
N TRP A 174 2.23 8.91 10.15
CA TRP A 174 2.97 8.49 8.95
C TRP A 174 2.34 7.28 8.24
N THR A 175 2.08 6.18 8.97
CA THR A 175 1.48 4.99 8.36
C THR A 175 0.06 5.26 7.85
N PRO A 176 -0.86 5.87 8.65
CA PRO A 176 -2.19 6.23 8.15
C PRO A 176 -2.15 7.20 6.96
N LEU A 177 -1.25 8.19 6.98
CA LEU A 177 -1.04 9.12 5.87
C LEU A 177 -0.65 8.37 4.60
N SER A 178 0.32 7.47 4.68
CA SER A 178 0.75 6.65 3.55
C SER A 178 -0.41 5.85 2.94
N ASN A 179 -1.18 5.14 3.77
CA ASN A 179 -2.34 4.39 3.30
C ASN A 179 -3.37 5.30 2.62
N ARG A 180 -3.72 6.43 3.24
CA ARG A 180 -4.69 7.40 2.70
C ARG A 180 -4.25 8.02 1.38
N VAL A 181 -2.98 8.38 1.26
CA VAL A 181 -2.43 8.98 0.04
C VAL A 181 -2.39 7.94 -1.08
N VAL A 182 -1.97 6.70 -0.80
CA VAL A 182 -2.01 5.60 -1.79
C VAL A 182 -3.46 5.34 -2.23
N PHE A 183 -4.41 5.29 -1.29
CA PHE A 183 -5.85 5.16 -1.60
C PHE A 183 -6.31 6.26 -2.54
N HIS A 184 -6.04 7.51 -2.19
CA HIS A 184 -6.43 8.65 -3.01
C HIS A 184 -5.81 8.60 -4.41
N GLY A 185 -4.54 8.20 -4.50
CA GLY A 185 -3.82 8.07 -5.76
C GLY A 185 -4.30 6.92 -6.64
N ARG A 186 -4.97 5.91 -6.08
CA ARG A 186 -5.59 4.80 -6.81
C ARG A 186 -7.05 5.08 -7.19
N ARG A 187 -7.77 5.85 -6.36
CA ARG A 187 -9.22 6.05 -6.47
C ARG A 187 -9.64 7.32 -7.21
N VAL A 188 -8.84 8.38 -7.09
CA VAL A 188 -9.21 9.74 -7.54
C VAL A 188 -8.09 10.38 -8.36
N CYS A 189 -6.89 10.46 -7.80
CA CYS A 189 -5.78 11.24 -8.34
C CYS A 189 -4.88 10.39 -9.27
N HIS A 190 -5.49 9.87 -10.34
CA HIS A 190 -4.84 8.98 -11.32
C HIS A 190 -3.62 9.62 -11.98
N ALA A 191 -2.67 8.80 -12.41
CA ALA A 191 -1.42 9.30 -12.99
C ALA A 191 -1.64 10.13 -14.27
N LYS A 192 -2.47 9.65 -15.19
CA LYS A 192 -2.71 10.30 -16.49
C LYS A 192 -3.83 11.34 -16.48
N ASN A 193 -4.99 11.02 -15.90
CA ASN A 193 -6.15 11.91 -15.87
C ASN A 193 -6.81 11.87 -14.48
N PRO A 194 -6.36 12.69 -13.52
CA PRO A 194 -6.95 12.74 -12.19
C PRO A 194 -8.37 13.33 -12.23
N ALA A 195 -9.26 12.82 -11.37
CA ALA A 195 -10.65 13.28 -11.25
C ALA A 195 -10.75 14.58 -10.42
N CYS A 196 -10.14 15.68 -10.89
CA CYS A 196 -10.04 16.93 -10.15
C CYS A 196 -11.42 17.50 -9.75
N GLY A 197 -12.42 17.44 -10.64
CA GLY A 197 -13.78 17.91 -10.40
C GLY A 197 -14.56 17.13 -9.32
N ALA A 198 -14.10 15.92 -9.00
CA ALA A 198 -14.70 15.06 -7.96
C ALA A 198 -13.76 14.88 -6.74
N CYS A 199 -12.64 15.61 -6.69
CA CYS A 199 -11.63 15.43 -5.66
C CYS A 199 -11.99 16.18 -4.37
N ALA A 200 -12.13 15.45 -3.26
CA ALA A 200 -12.46 16.02 -1.95
C ALA A 200 -11.48 17.11 -1.48
N VAL A 201 -10.20 17.04 -1.88
CA VAL A 201 -9.17 17.99 -1.47
C VAL A 201 -8.85 19.05 -2.52
N ALA A 202 -9.66 19.17 -3.57
CA ALA A 202 -9.46 20.08 -4.71
C ALA A 202 -9.17 21.53 -4.27
N ALA A 203 -9.94 22.08 -3.35
CA ALA A 203 -9.80 23.46 -2.86
C ALA A 203 -8.45 23.74 -2.16
N LEU A 204 -7.71 22.70 -1.77
CA LEU A 204 -6.40 22.81 -1.12
C LEU A 204 -5.26 22.36 -2.04
N CYS A 205 -5.56 21.82 -3.23
CA CYS A 205 -4.58 21.17 -4.09
C CYS A 205 -3.92 22.20 -5.03
N PRO A 206 -2.60 22.44 -4.94
CA PRO A 206 -1.89 23.30 -5.90
C PRO A 206 -1.97 22.83 -7.35
N SER A 207 -2.08 21.52 -7.57
CA SER A 207 -2.21 20.89 -8.89
C SER A 207 -3.67 20.71 -9.36
N TYR A 208 -4.65 21.37 -8.74
CA TYR A 208 -6.02 21.34 -9.26
C TYR A 208 -6.04 21.86 -10.71
N GLY A 209 -6.72 21.13 -11.60
CA GLY A 209 -6.75 21.43 -13.03
C GLY A 209 -5.81 20.58 -13.89
N GLU A 210 -4.97 19.71 -13.29
CA GLU A 210 -4.14 18.75 -14.05
C GLU A 210 -4.96 17.65 -14.77
N GLY A 211 -6.23 17.47 -14.41
CA GLY A 211 -7.13 16.49 -15.03
C GLY A 211 -8.55 17.02 -15.17
N GLU A 212 -9.52 16.13 -15.35
CA GLU A 212 -10.92 16.49 -15.58
C GLU A 212 -11.50 17.32 -14.41
N THR A 213 -11.95 18.54 -14.72
CA THR A 213 -12.50 19.50 -13.76
C THR A 213 -14.01 19.56 -13.76
N ASP A 214 -14.68 19.09 -14.82
CA ASP A 214 -16.13 18.97 -14.84
C ASP A 214 -16.58 17.92 -13.80
N PRO A 215 -17.42 18.27 -12.81
CA PRO A 215 -17.76 17.37 -11.73
C PRO A 215 -18.42 16.06 -12.20
N GLU A 216 -19.28 16.12 -13.22
CA GLU A 216 -20.02 14.95 -13.70
C GLU A 216 -19.14 14.02 -14.53
N LYS A 217 -18.23 14.56 -15.33
CA LYS A 217 -17.22 13.76 -16.03
C LYS A 217 -16.18 13.20 -15.06
N ALA A 218 -15.73 13.97 -14.08
CA ALA A 218 -14.75 13.55 -13.09
C ALA A 218 -15.28 12.39 -12.22
N LYS A 219 -16.56 12.40 -11.83
CA LYS A 219 -17.19 11.28 -11.11
C LYS A 219 -17.08 9.95 -11.85
N LYS A 220 -17.16 9.96 -13.19
CA LYS A 220 -17.01 8.75 -14.02
C LYS A 220 -15.60 8.16 -14.02
N LEU A 221 -14.60 8.95 -13.58
CA LEU A 221 -13.21 8.50 -13.47
C LEU A 221 -12.89 7.88 -12.11
N LEU A 222 -13.80 7.95 -11.13
CA LEU A 222 -13.58 7.35 -9.82
C LEU A 222 -13.45 5.82 -9.93
N LYS A 223 -12.66 5.24 -9.03
CA LYS A 223 -12.26 3.83 -9.06
C LYS A 223 -12.56 3.12 -7.73
N TYR A 224 -12.50 1.79 -7.75
CA TYR A 224 -12.74 0.90 -6.61
C TYR A 224 -14.14 1.07 -6.01
N GLU A 225 -14.23 1.36 -4.72
CA GLU A 225 -15.49 1.63 -4.03
C GLU A 225 -16.08 3.00 -4.36
N LEU A 226 -15.28 3.92 -4.90
CA LEU A 226 -15.77 5.24 -5.31
C LEU A 226 -16.31 5.28 -6.75
N ALA A 227 -16.15 4.19 -7.52
CA ALA A 227 -16.65 4.14 -8.89
C ALA A 227 -18.20 4.21 -8.92
N PRO A 228 -18.81 4.82 -9.94
CA PRO A 228 -20.27 4.87 -10.07
C PRO A 228 -20.91 3.47 -10.03
N GLY A 229 -21.98 3.30 -9.26
CA GLY A 229 -22.66 2.01 -9.09
C GLY A 229 -22.07 1.12 -7.99
N ARG A 230 -21.15 1.66 -7.17
CA ARG A 230 -20.48 0.95 -6.05
C ARG A 230 -20.81 1.56 -4.69
N GLU A 231 -21.89 2.33 -4.61
CA GLU A 231 -22.29 3.11 -3.43
C GLU A 231 -22.53 2.20 -2.22
N GLU A 232 -23.10 1.01 -2.43
CA GLU A 232 -23.30 0.03 -1.35
C GLU A 232 -21.97 -0.50 -0.82
N LEU A 233 -21.00 -0.83 -1.70
CA LEU A 233 -19.67 -1.23 -1.25
C LEU A 233 -19.02 -0.12 -0.43
N HIS A 234 -19.08 1.12 -0.91
CA HIS A 234 -18.54 2.27 -0.20
C HIS A 234 -19.17 2.42 1.19
N ALA A 235 -20.51 2.31 1.28
CA ALA A 235 -21.22 2.40 2.55
C ALA A 235 -20.78 1.31 3.54
N ARG A 236 -20.60 0.07 3.09
CA ARG A 236 -20.12 -1.04 3.92
C ARG A 236 -18.67 -0.84 4.39
N MET A 237 -17.80 -0.33 3.51
CA MET A 237 -16.44 0.05 3.91
C MET A 237 -16.44 1.18 4.94
N MET A 238 -17.31 2.18 4.78
CA MET A 238 -17.50 3.25 5.78
C MET A 238 -18.04 2.74 7.12
N ALA A 239 -18.81 1.65 7.10
CA ALA A 239 -19.25 0.92 8.29
C ALA A 239 -18.15 0.00 8.89
N ALA A 240 -16.90 0.14 8.45
CA ALA A 240 -15.73 -0.60 8.90
C ALA A 240 -15.79 -2.12 8.65
N GLU A 241 -16.56 -2.57 7.66
CA GLU A 241 -16.50 -3.96 7.23
C GLU A 241 -15.14 -4.28 6.60
N THR A 242 -14.54 -5.37 7.06
CA THR A 242 -13.23 -5.82 6.59
C THR A 242 -13.30 -6.31 5.15
N ARG A 243 -12.16 -6.27 4.46
CA ARG A 243 -12.03 -6.80 3.09
C ARG A 243 -12.45 -8.27 3.00
N ALA A 244 -12.15 -9.06 4.02
CA ALA A 244 -12.57 -10.47 4.11
C ALA A 244 -14.11 -10.61 4.17
N GLN A 245 -14.78 -9.82 5.02
CA GLN A 245 -16.25 -9.81 5.11
C GLN A 245 -16.91 -9.37 3.79
N LEU A 246 -16.35 -8.35 3.13
CA LEU A 246 -16.87 -7.86 1.86
C LEU A 246 -16.75 -8.90 0.75
N ARG A 247 -15.62 -9.61 0.66
CA ARG A 247 -15.45 -10.71 -0.32
C ARG A 247 -16.36 -11.89 -0.02
N ALA A 248 -16.52 -12.27 1.24
CA ALA A 248 -17.45 -13.33 1.65
C ALA A 248 -18.90 -12.98 1.27
N ALA A 249 -19.24 -11.70 1.26
CA ALA A 249 -20.51 -11.18 0.79
C ALA A 249 -20.58 -10.96 -0.74
N GLY A 250 -19.59 -11.43 -1.51
CA GLY A 250 -19.60 -11.39 -2.98
C GLY A 250 -19.13 -10.08 -3.62
N TYR A 251 -18.63 -9.12 -2.84
CA TYR A 251 -18.13 -7.87 -3.41
C TYR A 251 -16.72 -8.06 -3.97
N GLY A 252 -16.56 -7.87 -5.28
CA GLY A 252 -15.24 -7.67 -5.87
C GLY A 252 -14.63 -6.39 -5.29
N LEU A 253 -13.41 -6.43 -4.77
CA LEU A 253 -12.72 -5.26 -4.20
C LEU A 253 -11.81 -4.56 -5.23
N GLU A 254 -12.11 -4.77 -6.50
CA GLU A 254 -11.25 -4.44 -7.64
C GLU A 254 -12.09 -3.68 -8.66
N ALA A 255 -11.70 -2.45 -9.04
CA ALA A 255 -12.27 -1.70 -10.17
C ALA A 255 -11.46 -0.46 -10.55
#